data_AF-A0A0M2PDP9-F1
#
_entry.id   AF-A0A0M2PDP9-F1
#
_cell.length_a   1.000
_cell.length_b   1.000
_cell.length_c   1.000
_cell.angle_alpha   90.00
_cell.angle_beta   90.00
_cell.angle_gamma   90.00
#
_symmetry.space_group_name_H-M   'P 1'
#
loop_
_entity.id
_entity.type
_entity.pdbx_description
1 polymer ?
#
loop_
_entity_poly.entity_id
_entity_poly.type
_entity_poly.pdbx_seq_one_letter_code
_entity_poly.pdbx_strand_id
1 'polypeptide(L)'
;MNFEEIVIKVTEEIYERNPSLLERFGVKGKEKCLEDNYHHMKHLQTAYELNQSSFFIDYAVWLDGILTKHGMKTQHLIDNFDIIRIVLAKDKGIAEQEERFNVYLADAIAVLKGEPVNGEV
;
A
#
# COMPACT_ATOMS: atom_id res chain seq x y z
N MET A 1 -13.48 -9.71 -3.01
CA MET A 1 -12.42 -9.23 -2.09
C MET A 1 -13.07 -8.31 -1.07
N ASN A 2 -12.81 -8.50 0.22
CA ASN A 2 -13.39 -7.64 1.28
C ASN A 2 -12.35 -6.58 1.70
N PHE A 3 -12.48 -5.36 1.19
CA PHE A 3 -11.51 -4.30 1.46
C PHE A 3 -11.45 -3.89 2.93
N GLU A 4 -12.57 -3.89 3.65
CA GLU A 4 -12.59 -3.55 5.08
C GLU A 4 -11.73 -4.54 5.88
N GLU A 5 -11.89 -5.84 5.64
CA GLU A 5 -11.13 -6.87 6.33
C GLU A 5 -9.63 -6.81 5.99
N ILE A 6 -9.28 -6.53 4.72
CA ILE A 6 -7.89 -6.36 4.30
C ILE A 6 -7.26 -5.15 5.00
N VAL A 7 -7.95 -4.01 5.01
CA VAL A 7 -7.46 -2.76 5.60
C VAL A 7 -7.20 -2.93 7.10
N ILE A 8 -8.10 -3.61 7.81
CA ILE A 8 -7.92 -3.93 9.23
C ILE A 8 -6.68 -4.81 9.43
N LYS A 9 -6.59 -5.94 8.70
CA LYS A 9 -5.47 -6.89 8.81
C LYS A 9 -4.11 -6.25 8.49
N VAL A 10 -4.05 -5.43 7.44
CA VAL A 10 -2.83 -4.70 7.05
C VAL A 10 -2.42 -3.75 8.16
N THR A 11 -3.37 -2.98 8.70
CA THR A 11 -3.09 -2.03 9.78
C THR A 11 -2.61 -2.74 11.05
N GLU A 12 -3.22 -3.87 11.40
CA GLU A 12 -2.78 -4.68 12.53
C GLU A 12 -1.35 -5.22 12.32
N GLU A 13 -1.08 -5.83 11.17
CA GLU A 13 0.22 -6.39 10.83
C GLU A 13 1.34 -5.32 10.83
N ILE A 14 1.07 -4.09 10.36
CA ILE A 14 2.03 -2.97 10.43
C ILE A 14 2.46 -2.69 11.87
N TYR A 15 1.49 -2.61 12.78
CA TYR A 15 1.75 -2.26 14.18
C TYR A 15 2.28 -3.45 15.00
N GLU A 16 1.99 -4.68 14.60
CA GLU A 16 2.61 -5.89 15.16
C GLU A 16 4.09 -5.99 14.76
N ARG A 17 4.41 -5.69 13.49
CA ARG A 17 5.80 -5.72 12.98
C ARG A 17 6.64 -4.55 13.47
N ASN A 18 6.02 -3.39 13.69
CA ASN A 18 6.72 -2.20 14.15
C ASN A 18 5.98 -1.49 15.31
N PRO A 19 6.04 -2.04 16.53
CA PRO A 19 5.37 -1.45 17.70
C PRO A 19 5.82 -0.01 18.01
N SER A 20 7.04 0.37 17.61
CA SER A 20 7.56 1.72 17.82
C SER A 20 6.76 2.81 17.08
N LEU A 21 6.00 2.46 16.04
CA LEU A 21 5.09 3.38 15.37
C LEU A 21 3.99 3.89 16.32
N LEU A 22 3.53 3.04 17.24
CA LEU A 22 2.53 3.44 18.22
C LEU A 22 3.12 4.40 19.26
N GLU A 23 4.35 4.16 19.71
CA GLU A 23 5.06 5.06 20.62
C GLU A 23 5.28 6.43 19.97
N ARG A 24 5.62 6.44 18.67
CA ARG A 24 5.95 7.67 17.94
C ARG A 24 4.74 8.48 17.49
N PHE A 25 3.70 7.83 16.97
CA PHE A 25 2.55 8.51 16.34
C PHE A 25 1.24 8.35 17.11
N GLY A 26 1.22 7.51 18.16
CA GLY A 26 0.06 7.29 19.01
C GLY A 26 -1.13 6.65 18.29
N VAL A 27 -2.26 6.60 19.00
CA VAL A 27 -3.52 6.03 18.49
C VAL A 27 -4.00 6.77 17.24
N LYS A 28 -3.87 8.10 17.21
CA LYS A 28 -4.21 8.92 16.03
C LYS A 28 -3.40 8.52 14.79
N GLY A 29 -2.12 8.18 14.97
CA GLY A 29 -1.30 7.65 13.88
C GLY A 29 -1.85 6.33 13.34
N LYS A 30 -2.33 5.45 14.22
CA LYS A 30 -2.93 4.17 13.82
C LYS A 30 -4.26 4.36 13.09
N GLU A 31 -5.09 5.30 13.54
CA GLU A 31 -6.33 5.69 12.85
C GLU A 31 -6.03 6.23 11.44
N LYS A 32 -5.00 7.08 11.31
CA LYS A 32 -4.56 7.60 10.00
C LYS A 32 -3.99 6.51 9.09
N CYS A 33 -3.22 5.57 9.64
CA CYS A 33 -2.75 4.42 8.90
C CYS A 33 -3.92 3.55 8.37
N LEU A 34 -4.97 3.38 9.17
CA LEU A 34 -6.20 2.69 8.74
C LEU A 34 -6.87 3.45 7.58
N GLU A 35 -7.01 4.77 7.68
CA GLU A 35 -7.55 5.62 6.60
C GLU A 35 -6.70 5.52 5.33
N ASP A 36 -5.37 5.61 5.44
CA ASP A 36 -4.43 5.47 4.32
C ASP A 36 -4.59 4.11 3.62
N ASN A 37 -4.73 3.03 4.40
CA ASN A 37 -4.98 1.70 3.85
C ASN A 37 -6.30 1.61 3.06
N TYR A 38 -7.36 2.30 3.50
CA TYR A 38 -8.58 2.44 2.69
C TYR A 38 -8.32 3.19 1.38
N HIS A 39 -7.50 4.24 1.43
CA HIS A 39 -7.13 4.99 0.24
C HIS A 39 -6.28 4.14 -0.73
N HIS A 40 -5.36 3.32 -0.22
CA HIS A 40 -4.58 2.38 -1.03
C HIS A 40 -5.50 1.43 -1.80
N MET A 41 -6.46 0.78 -1.12
CA MET A 41 -7.38 -0.16 -1.76
C MET A 41 -8.25 0.51 -2.84
N LYS A 42 -8.68 1.77 -2.62
CA LYS A 42 -9.41 2.53 -3.64
C LYS A 42 -8.55 2.83 -4.87
N HIS A 43 -7.30 3.23 -4.69
CA HIS A 43 -6.42 3.51 -5.83
C HIS A 43 -6.02 2.25 -6.59
N LEU A 44 -5.85 1.11 -5.90
CA LEU A 44 -5.65 -0.19 -6.55
C LEU A 44 -6.87 -0.57 -7.40
N GLN A 45 -8.08 -0.39 -6.85
CA GLN A 45 -9.32 -0.65 -7.57
C GLN A 45 -9.45 0.23 -8.82
N THR A 46 -9.14 1.53 -8.71
CA THR A 46 -9.16 2.44 -9.87
C THR A 46 -8.10 2.07 -10.91
N ALA A 47 -6.87 1.75 -10.51
CA ALA A 47 -5.83 1.27 -11.42
C ALA A 47 -6.24 -0.02 -12.14
N TYR A 48 -6.98 -0.90 -11.47
CA TYR A 48 -7.55 -2.11 -12.06
C TYR A 48 -8.64 -1.81 -13.08
N GLU A 49 -9.59 -0.93 -12.74
CA GLU A 49 -10.67 -0.51 -13.64
C GLU A 49 -10.15 0.22 -14.88
N LEU A 50 -9.07 1.00 -14.75
CA LEU A 50 -8.40 1.68 -15.84
C LEU A 50 -7.41 0.79 -16.60
N ASN A 51 -7.07 -0.37 -16.04
CA ASN A 51 -6.02 -1.26 -16.53
C ASN A 51 -4.65 -0.55 -16.68
N GLN A 52 -4.31 0.34 -15.75
CA GLN A 52 -3.14 1.22 -15.83
C GLN A 52 -2.33 1.21 -14.53
N SER A 53 -1.15 0.58 -14.56
CA SER A 53 -0.22 0.55 -13.41
C SER A 53 0.26 1.95 -13.03
N SER A 54 0.49 2.81 -14.03
CA SER A 54 0.92 4.21 -13.86
C SER A 54 0.02 5.02 -12.92
N PHE A 55 -1.29 4.75 -12.92
CA PHE A 55 -2.22 5.43 -12.00
C PHE A 55 -1.87 5.20 -10.53
N PHE A 56 -1.50 3.96 -10.17
CA PHE A 56 -1.11 3.63 -8.79
C PHE A 56 0.32 4.10 -8.47
N ILE A 57 1.22 4.09 -9.46
CA ILE A 57 2.59 4.62 -9.32
C ILE A 57 2.55 6.13 -9.01
N ASP A 58 1.79 6.91 -9.79
CA ASP A 58 1.66 8.35 -9.59
C ASP A 58 1.09 8.67 -8.20
N TYR A 59 0.10 7.88 -7.76
CA TYR A 59 -0.45 7.93 -6.41
C TYR A 59 0.63 7.68 -5.34
N ALA A 60 1.44 6.62 -5.51
CA ALA A 60 2.48 6.25 -4.56
C ALA A 60 3.56 7.32 -4.44
N VAL A 61 4.04 7.87 -5.56
CA VAL A 61 5.07 8.94 -5.59
C VAL A 61 4.55 10.22 -4.94
N TRP A 62 3.30 10.60 -5.26
CA TRP A 62 2.67 11.76 -4.63
C TRP A 62 2.54 11.60 -3.11
N LEU A 63 2.06 10.43 -2.67
CA LEU A 63 1.87 10.15 -1.26
C LEU A 63 3.21 10.12 -0.51
N ASP A 64 4.24 9.47 -1.07
CA ASP A 64 5.59 9.47 -0.48
C ASP A 64 6.11 10.90 -0.25
N GLY A 65 5.91 11.79 -1.23
CA GLY A 65 6.27 13.19 -1.11
C GLY A 65 5.51 13.94 0.00
N ILE A 66 4.29 13.52 0.36
CA ILE A 66 3.55 14.06 1.50
C ILE A 66 4.08 13.47 2.80
N LEU A 67 4.17 12.15 2.89
CA LEU A 67 4.55 11.44 4.11
C LEU A 67 5.96 11.82 4.59
N THR A 68 6.90 11.94 3.65
CA THR A 68 8.29 12.34 3.95
C THR A 68 8.38 13.77 4.47
N LYS A 69 7.57 14.71 3.96
CA LYS A 69 7.45 16.07 4.52
C LYS A 69 6.92 16.08 5.95
N HIS A 70 6.15 15.07 6.34
CA HIS A 70 5.63 14.88 7.70
C HIS A 70 6.51 13.97 8.59
N GLY A 71 7.76 13.70 8.17
CA GLY A 71 8.76 13.02 9.00
C GLY A 71 8.70 11.49 8.97
N MET A 72 7.94 10.92 8.03
CA MET A 72 8.01 9.51 7.69
C MET A 72 9.19 9.24 6.75
N LYS A 73 9.56 7.95 6.63
CA LYS A 73 10.54 7.49 5.64
C LYS A 73 9.79 6.79 4.52
N THR A 74 10.30 6.88 3.28
CA THR A 74 9.78 6.12 2.13
C THR A 74 9.66 4.63 2.43
N GLN A 75 10.56 4.09 3.26
CA GLN A 75 10.49 2.71 3.72
C GLN A 75 9.17 2.36 4.42
N HIS A 76 8.55 3.28 5.17
CA HIS A 76 7.26 3.00 5.81
C HIS A 76 6.15 2.74 4.78
N LEU A 77 6.15 3.48 3.66
CA LEU A 77 5.18 3.28 2.59
C LEU A 77 5.46 1.97 1.83
N ILE A 78 6.72 1.68 1.54
CA ILE A 78 7.15 0.41 0.94
C ILE A 78 6.71 -0.77 1.82
N ASP A 79 6.99 -0.73 3.12
CA ASP A 79 6.61 -1.77 4.07
C ASP A 79 5.08 -1.98 4.09
N ASN A 80 4.32 -0.89 4.06
CA ASN A 80 2.86 -0.96 3.97
C ASN A 80 2.42 -1.68 2.69
N PHE A 81 2.98 -1.33 1.53
CA PHE A 81 2.64 -1.98 0.27
C PHE A 81 3.02 -3.46 0.24
N ASP A 82 4.17 -3.83 0.79
CA ASP A 82 4.56 -5.25 0.92
C ASP A 82 3.63 -6.01 1.88
N ILE A 83 3.17 -5.39 2.96
CA ILE A 83 2.18 -6.00 3.86
C ILE A 83 0.84 -6.19 3.14
N ILE A 84 0.38 -5.23 2.32
CA ILE A 84 -0.83 -5.41 1.50
C ILE A 84 -0.67 -6.63 0.59
N ARG A 85 0.46 -6.79 -0.11
CA ARG A 85 0.73 -7.96 -0.96
C ARG A 85 0.65 -9.27 -0.18
N ILE A 86 1.23 -9.31 1.02
CA ILE A 86 1.19 -10.49 1.90
C ILE A 86 -0.23 -10.82 2.36
N VAL A 87 -1.03 -9.81 2.71
CA VAL A 87 -2.42 -10.02 3.15
C VAL A 87 -3.31 -10.45 1.99
N LEU A 88 -3.13 -9.85 0.81
CA LEU A 88 -3.84 -10.22 -0.41
C LEU A 88 -3.58 -11.68 -0.81
N ALA A 89 -2.32 -12.13 -0.76
CA ALA A 89 -1.95 -13.52 -1.07
C ALA A 89 -2.56 -14.57 -0.12
N LYS A 90 -3.06 -14.15 1.05
CA LYS A 90 -3.77 -15.00 2.01
C LYS A 90 -5.29 -14.93 1.86
N ASP A 91 -5.81 -13.93 1.15
CA ASP A 91 -7.23 -13.77 0.89
C ASP A 91 -7.69 -14.77 -0.17
N LYS A 92 -8.93 -15.27 -0.07
CA LYS A 92 -9.51 -16.15 -1.10
C LYS A 92 -10.25 -15.32 -2.15
N GLY A 93 -9.57 -14.28 -2.62
CA GLY A 93 -10.12 -13.28 -3.53
C GLY A 93 -10.31 -13.77 -4.96
N ILE A 94 -10.62 -12.83 -5.86
CA ILE A 94 -10.64 -13.08 -7.30
C ILE A 94 -9.18 -13.12 -7.77
N ALA A 95 -8.72 -14.28 -8.23
CA ALA A 95 -7.31 -14.51 -8.56
C ALA A 95 -6.74 -13.47 -9.55
N GLU A 96 -7.50 -13.11 -10.59
CA GLU A 96 -7.06 -12.12 -11.59
C GLU A 96 -6.88 -10.72 -10.98
N GLN A 97 -7.84 -10.26 -10.18
CA GLN A 97 -7.76 -8.94 -9.54
C GLN A 97 -6.60 -8.87 -8.55
N GLU A 98 -6.40 -9.93 -7.78
CA GLU A 98 -5.28 -10.06 -6.85
C GLU A 98 -3.93 -10.00 -7.57
N GLU A 99 -3.80 -10.71 -8.70
CA GLU A 99 -2.59 -10.70 -9.52
C GLU A 99 -2.31 -9.29 -10.06
N ARG A 100 -3.34 -8.58 -10.58
CA ARG A 100 -3.18 -7.19 -11.05
C ARG A 100 -2.80 -6.24 -9.91
N PHE A 101 -3.43 -6.35 -8.74
CA PHE A 101 -3.05 -5.54 -7.57
C PHE A 101 -1.60 -5.79 -7.15
N ASN A 102 -1.16 -7.06 -7.17
CA ASN A 102 0.22 -7.42 -6.87
C ASN A 102 1.22 -6.79 -7.86
N VAL A 103 0.88 -6.73 -9.15
CA VAL A 103 1.69 -6.02 -10.15
C VAL A 103 1.78 -4.53 -9.84
N TYR A 104 0.65 -3.86 -9.60
CA TYR A 104 0.63 -2.42 -9.31
C TYR A 104 1.41 -2.05 -8.05
N LEU A 105 1.28 -2.85 -6.99
CA LEU A 105 2.06 -2.68 -5.77
C LEU A 105 3.55 -2.90 -6.01
N ALA A 106 3.94 -3.94 -6.77
CA ALA A 106 5.33 -4.23 -7.07
C ALA A 106 5.98 -3.13 -7.91
N ASP A 107 5.27 -2.61 -8.92
CA ASP A 107 5.74 -1.52 -9.76
C ASP A 107 5.94 -0.22 -8.95
N ALA A 108 4.98 0.13 -8.10
CA ALA A 108 5.10 1.28 -7.21
C ALA A 108 6.28 1.12 -6.22
N ILE A 109 6.48 -0.07 -5.65
CA ILE A 109 7.62 -0.37 -4.78
C ILE A 109 8.94 -0.20 -5.54
N ALA A 110 9.05 -0.69 -6.77
CA ALA A 110 10.25 -0.55 -7.60
C ALA A 110 10.57 0.95 -7.82
N VAL A 111 9.58 1.75 -8.20
CA VAL A 111 9.75 3.21 -8.37
C VAL A 111 10.21 3.88 -7.07
N LEU A 112 9.58 3.56 -5.93
CA LEU A 112 9.97 4.12 -4.62
C LEU A 112 11.39 3.73 -4.19
N LYS A 113 11.91 2.59 -4.68
CA LYS A 113 13.31 2.16 -4.48
C LYS A 113 14.29 2.77 -5.48
N GLY A 114 13.80 3.43 -6.53
CA GLY A 114 14.61 3.89 -7.66
C GLY A 114 15.02 2.77 -8.62
N GLU A 115 14.28 1.67 -8.63
CA GLU A 115 14.48 0.51 -9.50
C GLU A 115 13.64 0.64 -10.79
N PRO A 116 14.07 0.02 -11.90
CA PRO A 116 13.25 -0.05 -13.11
C PRO A 116 11.98 -0.88 -12.88
N VAL A 117 10.88 -0.44 -13.48
CA VAL A 117 9.56 -1.11 -13.40
C VAL A 117 9.53 -2.32 -14.34
N ASN A 118 8.97 -3.45 -13.90
CA ASN A 118 8.96 -4.71 -14.65
C ASN A 118 7.79 -4.88 -15.63
N GLY A 119 6.95 -3.85 -15.83
CA GLY A 119 5.74 -3.91 -16.66
C GLY A 119 5.49 -2.62 -17.43
N GLU A 120 5.01 -2.78 -18.67
CA GLU A 120 4.93 -1.79 -19.75
C GLU A 120 4.16 -0.50 -19.40
N VAL A 121 4.67 0.62 -19.92
CA VAL A 121 3.98 1.93 -20.00
C VAL A 121 2.88 1.87 -21.05
#